data_AF-A0A6J4MGZ2-F1
#
_entry.id   AF-A0A6J4MGZ2-F1
#
_cell.length_a   1.000
_cell.length_b   1.000
_cell.length_c   1.000
_cell.angle_alpha   90.00
_cell.angle_beta   90.00
_cell.angle_gamma   90.00
#
_symmetry.space_group_name_H-M   'P 1'
#
loop_
_entity.id
_entity.type
_entity.pdbx_description
1 polymer ?
#
loop_
_entity_poly.entity_id
_entity_poly.type
_entity_poly.pdbx_seq_one_letter_code
_entity_poly.pdbx_strand_id
1 'polypeptide(L)'
;MGMAERLDFESWWADFLEQIRRVDRVEGEYAPARLVQSIRELPSDLRSVFLDRLLQVALAGGRDAGLALLALESEAEPRQCDVIAGHVARLLAASTGCAGEEAIAPLLRVLAARQANHYLPLVSRYLHEREICALWTSVAWGLWPAHPAEFAAAWARYFTSVPAVVWRGTAVVQAFVSRPAALEAVRRGVEERSAGAWADLRSALLEESRRPWVSPADRAALEALAAPAG
;
A
#
# COMPACT_ATOMS: atom_id res chain seq x y z
N MET A 1 -13.64 27.45 12.88
CA MET A 1 -14.46 26.33 13.39
C MET A 1 -14.70 25.38 12.25
N GLY A 2 -14.04 24.23 12.27
CA GLY A 2 -14.14 23.23 11.22
C GLY A 2 -15.50 22.54 11.25
N MET A 3 -15.96 22.04 10.10
CA MET A 3 -17.28 21.38 9.98
C MET A 3 -17.41 20.14 10.90
N ALA A 4 -16.29 19.50 11.25
CA ALA A 4 -16.24 18.33 12.12
C ALA A 4 -16.41 18.64 13.62
N GLU A 5 -16.34 19.91 14.05
CA GLU A 5 -16.62 20.30 15.44
C GLU A 5 -18.13 20.44 15.72
N ARG A 6 -18.98 20.32 14.68
CA ARG A 6 -20.43 20.59 14.76
C ARG A 6 -21.32 19.36 14.64
N LEU A 7 -20.79 18.23 14.17
CA LEU A 7 -21.55 17.00 13.90
C LEU A 7 -20.92 15.83 14.66
N ASP A 8 -21.73 14.87 15.09
CA ASP A 8 -21.22 13.56 15.50
C ASP A 8 -20.58 12.82 14.31
N PHE A 9 -19.81 11.77 14.60
CA PHE A 9 -19.07 11.04 13.56
C PHE A 9 -20.01 10.53 12.47
N GLU A 10 -21.15 9.97 12.85
CA GLU A 10 -22.12 9.34 11.96
C GLU A 10 -22.71 10.35 10.97
N SER A 11 -23.13 11.53 11.47
CA SER A 11 -23.66 12.61 10.62
C SER A 11 -22.57 13.17 9.72
N TRP A 12 -21.38 13.40 10.26
CA TRP A 12 -20.24 13.89 9.47
C TRP A 12 -19.83 12.91 8.36
N TRP A 13 -19.76 11.61 8.67
CA TRP A 13 -19.38 10.57 7.72
C TRP A 13 -20.41 10.46 6.60
N ALA A 14 -21.70 10.50 6.94
CA ALA A 14 -22.77 10.50 5.94
C ALA A 14 -22.69 11.72 5.01
N ASP A 15 -22.48 12.92 5.56
CA ASP A 15 -22.33 14.15 4.79
C ASP A 15 -21.08 14.10 3.89
N PHE A 16 -19.96 13.58 4.41
CA PHE A 16 -18.72 13.43 3.66
C PHE A 16 -18.90 12.46 2.48
N LEU A 17 -19.52 11.31 2.70
CA LEU A 17 -19.81 10.33 1.65
C LEU A 17 -20.77 10.90 0.61
N GLU A 18 -21.78 11.66 1.02
CA GLU A 18 -22.72 12.29 0.10
C GLU A 18 -22.05 13.37 -0.75
N GLN A 19 -21.14 14.16 -0.17
CA GLN A 19 -20.32 15.10 -0.93
C GLN A 19 -19.49 14.38 -2.00
N ILE A 20 -18.83 13.26 -1.66
CA ILE A 20 -18.04 12.50 -2.63
C ILE A 20 -18.92 11.96 -3.76
N ARG A 21 -20.13 11.49 -3.46
CA ARG A 21 -21.06 10.93 -4.47
C ARG A 21 -21.58 11.96 -5.45
N ARG A 22 -21.72 13.22 -5.01
CA ARG A 22 -22.25 14.33 -5.83
C ARG A 22 -21.21 14.99 -6.73
N VAL A 23 -19.94 14.72 -6.48
CA VAL A 23 -18.82 15.39 -7.11
C VAL A 23 -18.40 14.61 -8.38
N ASP A 24 -18.15 15.33 -9.48
CA ASP A 24 -17.72 14.74 -10.76
C ASP A 24 -16.44 13.88 -10.58
N ARG A 25 -16.27 12.87 -11.43
CA ARG A 25 -15.19 11.85 -11.32
C ARG A 25 -13.80 12.44 -11.02
N VAL A 26 -13.46 13.60 -11.59
CA VAL A 26 -12.15 14.25 -11.44
C VAL A 26 -11.92 14.79 -10.03
N GLU A 27 -12.94 15.38 -9.40
CA GLU A 27 -12.82 15.89 -8.03
C GLU A 27 -12.94 14.75 -6.99
N GLY A 28 -13.60 13.65 -7.33
CA GLY A 28 -13.67 12.43 -6.52
C GLY A 28 -12.31 11.79 -6.24
N GLU A 29 -11.32 11.99 -7.11
CA GLU A 29 -9.95 11.51 -6.91
C GLU A 29 -9.26 12.18 -5.71
N TYR A 30 -9.70 13.38 -5.31
CA TYR A 30 -9.18 14.08 -4.13
C TYR A 30 -9.88 13.70 -2.83
N ALA A 31 -10.91 12.85 -2.87
CA ALA A 31 -11.67 12.44 -1.69
C ALA A 31 -10.78 11.86 -0.57
N PRO A 32 -9.82 10.96 -0.82
CA PRO A 32 -8.96 10.44 0.24
C PRO A 32 -8.09 11.53 0.88
N ALA A 33 -7.55 12.45 0.07
CA ALA A 33 -6.72 13.56 0.57
C ALA A 33 -7.55 14.52 1.44
N ARG A 34 -8.78 14.84 1.03
CA ARG A 34 -9.72 15.65 1.82
C ARG A 34 -10.09 14.99 3.14
N LEU A 35 -10.34 13.67 3.14
CA LEU A 35 -10.61 12.91 4.35
C LEU A 35 -9.44 13.01 5.35
N VAL A 36 -8.24 12.71 4.88
CA VAL A 36 -7.02 12.78 5.71
C VAL A 36 -6.81 14.19 6.26
N GLN A 37 -6.98 15.22 5.43
CA GLN A 37 -6.86 16.61 5.87
C GLN A 37 -7.89 16.96 6.94
N SER A 38 -9.17 16.57 6.76
CA SER A 38 -10.22 16.81 7.75
C SER A 38 -9.92 16.12 9.09
N ILE A 39 -9.36 14.92 9.08
CA ILE A 39 -8.95 14.20 10.30
C ILE A 39 -7.81 14.92 11.01
N ARG A 40 -6.83 15.44 10.26
CA ARG A 40 -5.67 16.16 10.82
C ARG A 40 -6.03 17.47 11.50
N GLU A 41 -7.11 18.11 11.06
CA GLU A 41 -7.61 19.36 11.62
C GLU A 41 -8.40 19.16 12.92
N LEU A 42 -8.71 17.91 13.30
CA LEU A 42 -9.39 17.60 14.56
C LEU A 42 -8.47 17.81 15.78
N PRO A 43 -9.02 18.30 16.90
CA PRO A 43 -8.40 18.17 18.22
C PRO A 43 -7.99 16.72 18.51
N SER A 44 -6.89 16.51 19.23
CA SER A 44 -6.28 15.18 19.40
C SER A 44 -7.21 14.15 20.06
N ASP A 45 -8.01 14.57 21.03
CA ASP A 45 -9.03 13.76 21.71
C ASP A 45 -10.13 13.33 20.74
N LEU A 46 -10.67 14.28 19.96
CA LEU A 46 -11.68 13.99 18.94
C LEU A 46 -11.12 13.13 17.81
N ARG A 47 -9.87 13.37 17.40
CA ARG A 47 -9.20 12.61 16.34
C ARG A 47 -9.10 11.14 16.69
N SER A 48 -8.69 10.80 17.92
CA SER A 48 -8.56 9.40 18.33
C SER A 48 -9.91 8.67 18.32
N VAL A 49 -10.99 9.35 18.76
CA VAL A 49 -12.36 8.82 18.66
C VAL A 49 -12.76 8.62 17.20
N PHE A 50 -12.43 9.57 16.33
CA PHE A 50 -12.72 9.48 14.90
C PHE A 50 -12.01 8.30 14.23
N LEU A 51 -10.74 8.08 14.56
CA LEU A 51 -9.97 6.94 14.05
C LEU A 51 -10.51 5.59 14.56
N ASP A 52 -10.98 5.52 15.82
CA ASP A 52 -11.68 4.34 16.33
C ASP A 52 -12.95 4.03 15.53
N ARG A 53 -13.72 5.07 15.15
CA ARG A 53 -14.92 4.91 14.33
C ARG A 53 -14.62 4.50 12.90
N LEU A 54 -13.60 5.09 12.27
CA LEU A 54 -13.12 4.66 10.95
C LEU A 54 -12.64 3.20 10.98
N LEU A 55 -11.96 2.80 12.05
CA LEU A 55 -11.58 1.40 12.25
C LEU A 55 -12.81 0.49 12.33
N GLN A 56 -13.88 0.89 13.03
CA GLN A 56 -15.12 0.12 13.05
C GLN A 56 -15.73 -0.02 11.64
N VAL A 57 -15.74 1.05 10.84
CA VAL A 57 -16.19 0.99 9.44
C VAL A 57 -15.33 0.04 8.62
N ALA A 58 -14.00 0.13 8.75
CA ALA A 58 -13.06 -0.73 8.03
C ALA A 58 -13.26 -2.22 8.39
N LEU A 59 -13.44 -2.54 9.68
CA LEU A 59 -13.61 -3.91 10.16
C LEU A 59 -15.00 -4.48 9.87
N ALA A 60 -16.04 -3.64 9.81
CA ALA A 60 -17.38 -4.06 9.38
C ALA A 60 -17.42 -4.43 7.88
N GLY A 61 -16.50 -3.88 7.09
CA GLY A 61 -16.45 -4.07 5.65
C GLY A 61 -17.53 -3.29 4.89
N GLY A 62 -17.76 -3.66 3.63
CA GLY A 62 -18.77 -3.03 2.77
C GLY A 62 -18.22 -1.92 1.89
N ARG A 63 -19.13 -1.14 1.29
CA ARG A 63 -18.82 -0.17 0.22
C ARG A 63 -17.82 0.91 0.63
N ASP A 64 -17.91 1.38 1.87
CA ASP A 64 -17.16 2.55 2.34
C ASP A 64 -15.87 2.17 3.11
N ALA A 65 -15.63 0.87 3.33
CA ALA A 65 -14.48 0.37 4.08
C ALA A 65 -13.14 0.76 3.44
N GLY A 66 -13.05 0.76 2.11
CA GLY A 66 -11.84 1.16 1.40
C GLY A 66 -11.41 2.59 1.70
N LEU A 67 -12.37 3.51 1.84
CA LEU A 67 -12.09 4.91 2.14
C LEU A 67 -11.61 5.08 3.60
N ALA A 68 -12.22 4.35 4.53
CA ALA A 68 -11.77 4.31 5.92
C ALA A 68 -10.34 3.74 6.04
N LEU A 69 -10.02 2.67 5.30
CA LEU A 69 -8.69 2.07 5.26
C LEU A 69 -7.62 3.03 4.72
N LEU A 70 -7.93 3.81 3.68
CA LEU A 70 -7.01 4.82 3.14
C LEU A 70 -6.69 5.91 4.17
N ALA A 71 -7.68 6.33 4.94
CA ALA A 71 -7.47 7.28 6.03
C ALA A 71 -6.60 6.69 7.15
N LEU A 72 -6.89 5.44 7.56
CA LEU A 72 -6.13 4.73 8.59
C LEU A 72 -4.69 4.46 8.16
N GLU A 73 -4.43 4.18 6.88
CA GLU A 73 -3.07 4.02 6.33
C GLU A 73 -2.20 5.26 6.61
N SER A 74 -2.80 6.45 6.56
CA SER A 74 -2.11 7.73 6.79
C SER A 74 -2.10 8.17 8.26
N GLU A 75 -3.18 7.91 8.99
CA GLU A 75 -3.45 8.59 10.27
C GLU A 75 -3.57 7.66 11.49
N ALA A 76 -3.61 6.33 11.32
CA ALA A 76 -3.83 5.42 12.44
C ALA A 76 -2.81 5.61 13.56
N GLU A 77 -3.30 5.66 14.80
CA GLU A 77 -2.46 5.73 16.00
C GLU A 77 -2.11 4.30 16.47
N PRO A 78 -1.13 4.12 17.37
CA PRO A 78 -0.72 2.80 17.83
C PRO A 78 -1.89 1.93 18.30
N ARG A 79 -2.85 2.52 19.01
CA ARG A 79 -4.05 1.83 19.51
C ARG A 79 -4.90 1.20 18.39
N GLN A 80 -5.17 1.91 17.30
CA GLN A 80 -5.93 1.31 16.19
C GLN A 80 -5.12 0.24 15.47
N CYS A 81 -3.80 0.45 15.35
CA CYS A 81 -2.91 -0.52 14.74
C CYS A 81 -2.84 -1.83 15.56
N ASP A 82 -2.87 -1.77 16.89
CA ASP A 82 -2.91 -2.95 17.76
C ASP A 82 -4.20 -3.76 17.53
N VAL A 83 -5.34 -3.09 17.38
CA VAL A 83 -6.62 -3.74 17.07
C VAL A 83 -6.57 -4.38 15.68
N ILE A 84 -6.03 -3.68 14.68
CA ILE A 84 -5.82 -4.21 13.32
C ILE A 84 -4.92 -5.44 13.37
N ALA A 85 -3.79 -5.39 14.07
CA ALA A 85 -2.85 -6.50 14.20
C ALA A 85 -3.51 -7.72 14.84
N GLY A 86 -4.27 -7.53 15.92
CA GLY A 86 -5.04 -8.61 16.56
C GLY A 86 -6.10 -9.21 15.62
N HIS A 87 -6.77 -8.39 14.82
CA HIS A 87 -7.75 -8.87 13.84
C HIS A 87 -7.09 -9.65 12.70
N VAL A 88 -6.04 -9.11 12.10
CA VAL A 88 -5.25 -9.75 11.04
C VAL A 88 -4.64 -11.06 11.51
N ALA A 89 -4.10 -11.13 12.72
CA ALA A 89 -3.53 -12.36 13.26
C ALA A 89 -4.56 -13.51 13.32
N ARG A 90 -5.81 -13.21 13.70
CA ARG A 90 -6.91 -14.19 13.69
C ARG A 90 -7.29 -14.61 12.27
N LEU A 91 -7.42 -13.65 11.36
CA LEU A 91 -7.76 -13.96 9.96
C LEU A 91 -6.68 -14.80 9.27
N LEU A 92 -5.40 -14.49 9.47
CA LEU A 92 -4.29 -15.27 8.91
C LEU A 92 -4.22 -16.70 9.46
N ALA A 93 -4.63 -16.91 10.72
CA ALA A 93 -4.70 -18.25 11.29
C ALA A 93 -5.85 -19.09 10.71
N ALA A 94 -6.94 -18.43 10.31
CA ALA A 94 -8.13 -19.08 9.75
C ALA A 94 -8.07 -19.26 8.23
N SER A 95 -7.25 -18.47 7.52
CA SER A 95 -7.21 -18.48 6.06
C SER A 95 -6.11 -19.38 5.49
N THR A 96 -6.37 -19.99 4.34
CA THR A 96 -5.40 -20.78 3.57
C THR A 96 -5.31 -20.27 2.13
N GLY A 97 -4.11 -20.25 1.54
CA GLY A 97 -3.90 -19.70 0.19
C GLY A 97 -4.35 -18.25 0.06
N CYS A 98 -5.01 -17.94 -1.06
CA CYS A 98 -5.57 -16.61 -1.36
C CYS A 98 -6.96 -16.33 -0.73
N ALA A 99 -7.58 -17.29 -0.04
CA ALA A 99 -8.89 -17.08 0.54
C ALA A 99 -8.86 -15.99 1.62
N GLY A 100 -9.78 -15.02 1.54
CA GLY A 100 -9.87 -13.91 2.49
C GLY A 100 -8.82 -12.82 2.33
N GLU A 101 -8.03 -12.84 1.24
CA GLU A 101 -7.02 -11.79 0.96
C GLU A 101 -7.65 -10.39 0.97
N GLU A 102 -8.84 -10.23 0.39
CA GLU A 102 -9.56 -8.95 0.32
C GLU A 102 -9.86 -8.32 1.69
N ALA A 103 -9.98 -9.13 2.74
CA ALA A 103 -10.15 -8.66 4.12
C ALA A 103 -8.79 -8.41 4.82
N ILE A 104 -7.77 -9.21 4.48
CA ILE A 104 -6.48 -9.24 5.19
C ILE A 104 -5.52 -8.19 4.63
N ALA A 105 -5.33 -8.15 3.31
CA ALA A 105 -4.29 -7.35 2.66
C ALA A 105 -4.46 -5.84 2.90
N PRO A 106 -5.66 -5.24 2.81
CA PRO A 106 -5.81 -3.81 3.09
C PRO A 106 -5.46 -3.44 4.53
N LEU A 107 -5.81 -4.30 5.50
CA LEU A 107 -5.45 -4.11 6.91
C LEU A 107 -3.94 -4.24 7.14
N LEU A 108 -3.29 -5.22 6.51
CA LEU A 108 -1.83 -5.35 6.55
C LEU A 108 -1.11 -4.17 5.92
N ARG A 109 -1.66 -3.60 4.85
CA ARG A 109 -1.12 -2.40 4.21
C ARG A 109 -1.13 -1.20 5.17
N VAL A 110 -2.19 -1.04 5.97
CA VAL A 110 -2.19 -0.04 7.06
C VAL A 110 -1.02 -0.29 8.00
N LEU A 111 -0.84 -1.52 8.50
CA LEU A 111 0.27 -1.84 9.42
C LEU A 111 1.66 -1.58 8.81
N ALA A 112 1.84 -1.91 7.52
CA ALA A 112 3.08 -1.67 6.80
C ALA A 112 3.39 -0.16 6.68
N ALA A 113 2.38 0.66 6.38
CA ALA A 113 2.54 2.10 6.17
C ALA A 113 2.83 2.89 7.47
N ARG A 114 2.42 2.38 8.63
CA ARG A 114 2.63 3.05 9.94
C ARG A 114 4.03 2.91 10.52
N GLN A 115 4.94 2.20 9.84
CA GLN A 115 6.38 2.16 10.12
C GLN A 115 6.77 1.65 11.52
N ALA A 116 5.87 0.93 12.19
CA ALA A 116 6.10 0.46 13.53
C ALA A 116 6.70 -0.96 13.49
N ASN A 117 7.97 -1.06 13.91
CA ASN A 117 8.76 -2.30 13.86
C ASN A 117 8.07 -3.51 14.53
N HIS A 118 7.20 -3.28 15.53
CA HIS A 118 6.54 -4.37 16.24
C HIS A 118 5.44 -5.07 15.42
N TYR A 119 4.90 -4.44 14.36
CA TYR A 119 3.97 -5.10 13.42
C TYR A 119 4.69 -5.78 12.26
N LEU A 120 5.96 -5.47 12.03
CA LEU A 120 6.75 -6.00 10.92
C LEU A 120 6.75 -7.54 10.87
N PRO A 121 6.84 -8.30 11.99
CA PRO A 121 6.75 -9.76 11.93
C PRO A 121 5.45 -10.28 11.34
N LEU A 122 4.32 -9.61 11.60
CA LEU A 122 3.02 -10.00 11.06
C LEU A 122 2.92 -9.73 9.55
N VAL A 123 3.44 -8.57 9.11
CA VAL A 123 3.53 -8.20 7.70
C VAL A 123 4.49 -9.12 6.95
N SER A 124 5.66 -9.38 7.52
CA SER A 124 6.68 -10.27 6.97
C SER A 124 6.16 -11.70 6.78
N ARG A 125 5.47 -12.24 7.80
CA ARG A 125 4.81 -13.55 7.71
C ARG A 125 3.87 -13.62 6.51
N TYR A 126 3.04 -12.60 6.30
CA TYR A 126 2.19 -12.54 5.12
C TYR A 126 3.01 -12.49 3.82
N LEU A 127 4.01 -11.61 3.75
CA LEU A 127 4.77 -11.39 2.52
C LEU A 127 5.68 -12.56 2.13
N HIS A 128 6.12 -13.38 3.08
CA HIS A 128 7.10 -14.44 2.84
C HIS A 128 6.53 -15.85 2.93
N GLU A 129 5.52 -16.08 3.77
CA GLU A 129 4.99 -17.43 3.99
C GLU A 129 3.68 -17.68 3.23
N ARG A 130 2.96 -16.62 2.80
CA ARG A 130 1.70 -16.77 2.07
C ARG A 130 1.89 -16.79 0.57
N GLU A 131 1.00 -17.48 -0.12
CA GLU A 131 0.88 -17.44 -1.58
C GLU A 131 0.78 -16.00 -2.08
N ILE A 132 1.40 -15.72 -3.24
CA ILE A 132 1.34 -14.40 -3.87
C ILE A 132 0.01 -14.29 -4.59
N CYS A 133 -0.88 -13.48 -4.04
CA CYS A 133 -2.24 -13.27 -4.54
C CYS A 133 -2.40 -11.82 -5.05
N ALA A 134 -3.62 -11.42 -5.44
CA ALA A 134 -3.85 -10.20 -6.22
C ALA A 134 -3.50 -8.91 -5.45
N LEU A 135 -3.75 -8.87 -4.14
CA LEU A 135 -3.52 -7.68 -3.30
C LEU A 135 -2.17 -7.71 -2.58
N TRP A 136 -1.41 -8.80 -2.70
CA TRP A 136 -0.09 -8.98 -2.08
C TRP A 136 0.85 -7.81 -2.37
N THR A 137 0.88 -7.33 -3.62
CA THR A 137 1.78 -6.23 -4.05
C THR A 137 1.47 -4.91 -3.34
N SER A 138 0.22 -4.69 -2.94
CA SER A 138 -0.20 -3.50 -2.20
C SER A 138 0.36 -3.47 -0.77
N VAL A 139 0.45 -4.64 -0.12
CA VAL A 139 1.06 -4.78 1.21
C VAL A 139 2.57 -4.55 1.11
N ALA A 140 3.22 -5.13 0.10
CA ALA A 140 4.65 -4.94 -0.12
C ALA A 140 4.97 -3.45 -0.35
N TRP A 141 4.18 -2.73 -1.15
CA TRP A 141 4.35 -1.29 -1.35
C TRP A 141 4.19 -0.46 -0.07
N GLY A 142 3.34 -0.89 0.87
CA GLY A 142 3.18 -0.21 2.15
C GLY A 142 4.46 -0.16 3.00
N LEU A 143 5.44 -1.03 2.75
CA LEU A 143 6.73 -1.04 3.45
C LEU A 143 7.69 0.07 2.98
N TRP A 144 7.49 0.63 1.79
CA TRP A 144 8.40 1.64 1.24
C TRP A 144 8.01 3.06 1.67
N PRO A 145 8.94 3.92 2.10
CA PRO A 145 10.40 3.71 2.19
C PRO A 145 10.89 3.23 3.57
N ALA A 146 9.98 3.00 4.52
CA ALA A 146 10.32 2.82 5.94
C ALA A 146 11.08 1.52 6.25
N HIS A 147 10.80 0.45 5.53
CA HIS A 147 11.39 -0.87 5.73
C HIS A 147 12.01 -1.39 4.42
N PRO A 148 13.08 -0.74 3.92
CA PRO A 148 13.62 -1.01 2.58
C PRO A 148 14.19 -2.42 2.43
N ALA A 149 14.70 -3.02 3.51
CA ALA A 149 15.20 -4.40 3.49
C ALA A 149 14.06 -5.42 3.34
N GLU A 150 12.97 -5.26 4.09
CA GLU A 150 11.79 -6.12 3.99
C GLU A 150 11.11 -5.94 2.63
N PHE A 151 10.98 -4.69 2.18
CA PHE A 151 10.49 -4.35 0.84
C PHE A 151 11.30 -5.07 -0.25
N ALA A 152 12.64 -4.97 -0.18
CA ALA A 152 13.54 -5.63 -1.11
C ALA A 152 13.38 -7.16 -1.11
N ALA A 153 13.31 -7.77 0.08
CA ALA A 153 13.13 -9.21 0.22
C ALA A 153 11.79 -9.68 -0.37
N ALA A 154 10.71 -8.95 -0.10
CA ALA A 154 9.38 -9.26 -0.60
C ALA A 154 9.35 -9.17 -2.13
N TRP A 155 9.83 -8.08 -2.72
CA TRP A 155 9.83 -7.93 -4.18
C TRP A 155 10.80 -8.88 -4.89
N ALA A 156 11.93 -9.20 -4.27
CA ALA A 156 12.82 -10.23 -4.78
C ALA A 156 12.12 -11.59 -4.86
N ARG A 157 11.33 -11.95 -3.85
CA ARG A 157 10.45 -13.13 -3.90
C ARG A 157 9.42 -13.01 -5.04
N TYR A 158 8.75 -11.88 -5.17
CA TYR A 158 7.73 -11.68 -6.20
C TYR A 158 8.28 -11.91 -7.61
N PHE A 159 9.35 -11.20 -7.99
CA PHE A 159 9.90 -11.29 -9.35
C PHE A 159 10.53 -12.66 -9.66
N THR A 160 10.95 -13.41 -8.64
CA THR A 160 11.51 -14.75 -8.82
C THR A 160 10.47 -15.87 -8.80
N SER A 161 9.30 -15.62 -8.21
CA SER A 161 8.23 -16.62 -8.07
C SER A 161 7.09 -16.42 -9.07
N VAL A 162 6.89 -15.21 -9.58
CA VAL A 162 5.80 -14.86 -10.51
C VAL A 162 6.35 -14.75 -11.94
N PRO A 163 5.79 -15.49 -12.92
CA PRO A 163 6.25 -15.42 -14.30
C PRO A 163 6.21 -14.01 -14.90
N ALA A 164 7.22 -13.66 -15.71
CA ALA A 164 7.36 -12.33 -16.29
C ALA A 164 6.14 -11.84 -17.08
N VAL A 165 5.43 -12.76 -17.75
CA VAL A 165 4.21 -12.47 -18.50
C VAL A 165 3.08 -11.91 -17.64
N VAL A 166 3.07 -12.19 -16.33
CA VAL A 166 2.00 -11.75 -15.42
C VAL A 166 2.20 -10.30 -14.99
N TRP A 167 3.44 -9.84 -14.79
CA TRP A 167 3.71 -8.50 -14.26
C TRP A 167 4.23 -7.51 -15.32
N ARG A 168 4.65 -7.96 -16.50
CA ARG A 168 5.01 -7.04 -17.61
C ARG A 168 3.83 -6.17 -18.02
N GLY A 169 4.09 -4.88 -18.23
CA GLY A 169 3.08 -3.90 -18.65
C GLY A 169 2.02 -3.59 -17.59
N THR A 170 2.20 -4.05 -16.34
CA THR A 170 1.27 -3.78 -15.24
C THR A 170 1.69 -2.57 -14.40
N ALA A 171 0.78 -2.13 -13.53
CA ALA A 171 1.06 -1.10 -12.54
C ALA A 171 2.26 -1.40 -11.63
N VAL A 172 2.64 -2.69 -11.47
CA VAL A 172 3.85 -3.08 -10.73
C VAL A 172 5.10 -2.49 -11.37
N VAL A 173 5.29 -2.71 -12.67
CA VAL A 173 6.46 -2.20 -13.41
C VAL A 173 6.41 -0.67 -13.45
N GLN A 174 5.24 -0.09 -13.70
CA GLN A 174 5.04 1.36 -13.73
C GLN A 174 5.43 2.01 -12.39
N ALA A 175 5.06 1.39 -11.26
CA ALA A 175 5.40 1.90 -9.94
C ALA A 175 6.91 1.94 -9.67
N PHE A 176 7.69 0.98 -10.20
CA PHE A 176 9.14 1.00 -10.14
C PHE A 176 9.77 2.01 -11.11
N VAL A 177 9.16 2.21 -12.28
CA VAL A 177 9.59 3.25 -13.23
C VAL A 177 9.50 4.64 -12.57
N SER A 178 8.41 4.92 -11.85
CA SER A 178 8.24 6.19 -11.13
C SER A 178 8.99 6.27 -9.80
N ARG A 179 9.70 5.22 -9.36
CA ARG A 179 10.44 5.18 -8.09
C ARG A 179 11.79 4.44 -8.25
N PRO A 180 12.77 5.01 -8.97
CA PRO A 180 14.06 4.36 -9.19
C PRO A 180 14.80 3.95 -7.90
N ALA A 181 14.68 4.73 -6.82
CA ALA A 181 15.27 4.37 -5.53
C ALA A 181 14.69 3.07 -4.92
N ALA A 182 13.40 2.77 -5.16
CA ALA A 182 12.80 1.51 -4.74
C ALA A 182 13.35 0.34 -5.57
N LEU A 183 13.58 0.56 -6.86
CA LEU A 183 14.21 -0.43 -7.74
C LEU A 183 15.64 -0.74 -7.29
N GLU A 184 16.41 0.27 -6.92
CA GLU A 184 17.78 0.10 -6.42
C GLU A 184 17.83 -0.83 -5.20
N ALA A 185 16.90 -0.65 -4.25
CA ALA A 185 16.80 -1.52 -3.08
C ALA A 185 16.50 -2.99 -3.45
N VAL A 186 15.70 -3.22 -4.48
CA VAL A 186 15.26 -4.56 -4.92
C VAL A 186 16.28 -5.26 -5.81
N ARG A 187 17.04 -4.50 -6.61
CA ARG A 187 17.97 -5.01 -7.64
C ARG A 187 18.85 -6.14 -7.12
N ARG A 188 19.59 -5.88 -6.04
CA ARG A 188 20.54 -6.85 -5.48
C ARG A 188 19.85 -8.15 -5.09
N GLY A 189 18.70 -8.06 -4.42
CA GLY A 189 17.94 -9.24 -3.99
C GLY A 189 17.40 -10.07 -5.16
N VAL A 190 17.01 -9.44 -6.27
CA VAL A 190 16.57 -10.15 -7.49
C VAL A 190 17.78 -10.77 -8.20
N GLU A 191 18.86 -10.01 -8.40
CA GLU A 191 20.09 -10.48 -9.05
C GLU A 191 20.69 -11.71 -8.35
N GLU A 192 20.80 -11.67 -7.02
CA GLU A 192 21.35 -12.77 -6.21
C GLU A 192 20.49 -14.04 -6.26
N ARG A 193 19.16 -13.90 -6.37
CA ARG A 193 18.23 -15.03 -6.40
C ARG A 193 18.05 -15.61 -7.80
N SER A 194 18.03 -14.77 -8.84
CA SER A 194 17.88 -15.19 -10.22
C SER A 194 18.32 -14.08 -11.18
N ALA A 195 19.50 -14.27 -11.79
CA ALA A 195 19.99 -13.42 -12.88
C ALA A 195 18.99 -13.33 -14.06
N GLY A 196 18.25 -14.42 -14.31
CA GLY A 196 17.19 -14.45 -15.33
C GLY A 196 16.01 -13.54 -14.98
N ALA A 197 15.51 -13.61 -13.74
CA ALA A 197 14.43 -12.73 -13.29
C ALA A 197 14.85 -11.25 -13.31
N TRP A 198 16.11 -10.95 -12.97
CA TRP A 198 16.64 -9.60 -13.10
C TRP A 198 16.69 -9.15 -14.56
N ALA A 199 17.17 -10.00 -15.48
CA ALA A 199 17.22 -9.68 -16.91
C ALA A 199 15.81 -9.37 -17.47
N ASP A 200 14.80 -10.16 -17.08
CA ASP A 200 13.41 -9.94 -17.45
C ASP A 200 12.86 -8.62 -16.89
N LEU A 201 13.09 -8.35 -15.60
CA LEU A 201 12.64 -7.14 -14.92
C LEU A 201 13.28 -5.90 -15.56
N ARG A 202 14.60 -5.95 -15.76
CA ARG A 202 15.36 -4.89 -16.42
C ARG A 202 14.79 -4.60 -17.81
N SER A 203 14.54 -5.63 -18.60
CA SER A 203 13.97 -5.48 -19.95
C SER A 203 12.59 -4.80 -19.90
N ALA A 204 11.73 -5.20 -18.96
CA ALA A 204 10.40 -4.60 -18.81
C ALA A 204 10.46 -3.13 -18.37
N LEU A 205 11.38 -2.79 -17.46
CA LEU A 205 11.58 -1.42 -16.99
C LEU A 205 12.10 -0.51 -18.11
N LEU A 206 13.06 -0.98 -18.92
CA LEU A 206 13.59 -0.23 -20.07
C LEU A 206 12.56 -0.07 -21.21
N GLU A 207 11.64 -1.01 -21.35
CA GLU A 207 10.53 -0.90 -22.29
C GLU A 207 9.53 0.16 -21.81
N GLU A 208 9.12 0.09 -20.54
CA GLU A 208 8.14 1.00 -19.95
C GLU A 208 8.70 2.41 -19.73
N SER A 209 10.02 2.58 -19.53
CA SER A 209 10.65 3.90 -19.39
C SER A 209 10.56 4.78 -20.65
N ARG A 210 10.24 4.18 -21.80
CA ARG A 210 10.06 4.88 -23.10
C ARG A 210 8.68 5.53 -23.23
N ARG A 211 7.76 5.27 -22.30
CA ARG A 211 6.41 5.84 -22.35
C ARG A 211 6.44 7.37 -22.18
N PRO A 212 5.50 8.11 -22.79
CA PRO A 212 5.49 9.58 -22.73
C PRO A 212 5.31 10.18 -21.33
N TRP A 213 4.71 9.43 -20.40
CA TRP A 213 4.45 9.88 -19.03
C TRP A 213 5.67 9.78 -18.11
N VAL A 214 6.74 9.10 -18.54
CA VAL A 214 7.96 8.92 -17.75
C VAL A 214 8.85 10.15 -17.87
N SER A 215 9.24 10.72 -16.73
CA SER A 215 10.10 11.90 -16.72
C SER A 215 11.50 11.58 -17.26
N PRO A 216 12.19 12.55 -17.91
CA PRO A 216 13.57 12.34 -18.33
C PRO A 216 14.52 11.96 -17.18
N ALA A 217 14.27 12.47 -15.97
CA ALA A 217 15.04 12.18 -14.78
C ALA A 217 14.87 10.72 -14.33
N ASP A 218 13.63 10.22 -14.27
CA ASP A 218 13.34 8.83 -13.92
C ASP A 218 13.93 7.88 -14.96
N ARG A 219 13.81 8.22 -16.26
CA ARG A 219 14.40 7.43 -17.34
C ARG A 219 15.92 7.30 -17.19
N ALA A 220 16.62 8.41 -16.96
CA ALA A 220 18.08 8.39 -16.78
C ALA A 220 18.49 7.57 -15.56
N ALA A 221 17.77 7.69 -14.45
CA ALA A 221 18.02 6.89 -13.24
C ALA A 221 17.81 5.38 -13.49
N LEU A 222 16.75 5.01 -14.21
CA LEU A 222 16.49 3.61 -14.58
C LEU A 222 17.55 3.05 -15.53
N GLU A 223 17.99 3.83 -16.52
CA GLU A 223 19.06 3.43 -17.45
C GLU A 223 20.38 3.18 -16.71
N ALA A 224 20.73 4.04 -15.74
CA ALA A 224 21.89 3.84 -14.88
C ALA A 224 21.78 2.57 -14.02
N LEU A 225 20.60 2.30 -13.44
CA LEU A 225 20.35 1.10 -12.64
C LEU A 225 20.30 -0.18 -13.47
N ALA A 226 19.88 -0.09 -14.73
CA ALA A 226 19.80 -1.21 -15.67
C ALA A 226 21.15 -1.56 -16.32
N ALA A 227 22.13 -0.64 -16.27
CA ALA A 227 23.45 -0.89 -16.82
C ALA A 227 24.10 -2.12 -16.16
N PRO A 228 24.81 -2.98 -16.95
CA PRO A 228 25.56 -4.08 -16.38
C PRO A 228 26.56 -3.54 -15.34
N ALA A 229 26.69 -4.23 -14.20
CA ALA A 229 27.77 -3.94 -13.28
C ALA A 229 29.10 -4.15 -14.02
N GLY A 230 29.90 -3.08 -14.10
CA GLY A 230 31.23 -3.12 -14.69
C GLY A 230 32.24 -3.88 -13.85
#